data_AF-A0A7J6CT03-F1
#
_entry.id   AF-A0A7J6CT03-F1
#
_cell.length_a   1.000
_cell.length_b   1.000
_cell.length_c   1.000
_cell.angle_alpha   90.00
_cell.angle_beta   90.00
_cell.angle_gamma   90.00
#
_symmetry.space_group_name_H-M   'P 1'
#
loop_
_entity.id
_entity.type
_entity.pdbx_description
1 polymer ?
#
loop_
_entity_poly.entity_id
_entity_poly.type
_entity_poly.pdbx_seq_one_letter_code
_entity_poly.pdbx_strand_id
1 'polypeptide(L)'
;MDDLFADEGARVEPEPSSITTEIKTSDVYKVDKNLPARFNNPECFRGYSQKMINPLYQTTNQTYGSKKPTVHEMPTTFIGSRRKFSEHLLKSGMYKDNGFNTALNKNRLTGPNETTAFHDRINFHYLYHTDGKSQ
;
A
#
# COMPACT_ATOMS: atom_id res chain seq x y z
N MET A 1 -82.37 10.53 -11.81
CA MET A 1 -82.76 10.23 -10.42
C MET A 1 -82.99 8.72 -10.40
N ASP A 2 -81.98 7.87 -10.24
CA ASP A 2 -80.83 8.02 -9.35
C ASP A 2 -79.57 7.34 -9.92
N ASP A 3 -78.44 7.93 -9.56
CA ASP A 3 -77.12 7.76 -10.16
C ASP A 3 -76.39 6.50 -9.68
N LEU A 4 -75.64 5.91 -10.63
CA LEU A 4 -74.61 4.90 -10.41
C LEU A 4 -73.45 5.55 -9.65
N PHE A 5 -73.29 5.24 -8.36
CA PHE A 5 -72.08 5.58 -7.62
C PHE A 5 -70.95 4.62 -8.02
N ALA A 6 -70.02 5.15 -8.81
CA ALA A 6 -68.70 4.59 -9.03
C ALA A 6 -67.88 4.71 -7.75
N ASP A 7 -67.46 3.60 -7.18
CA ASP A 7 -66.40 3.57 -6.15
C ASP A 7 -65.07 3.33 -6.86
N GLU A 8 -64.56 4.38 -7.53
CA GLU A 8 -63.16 4.44 -7.91
C GLU A 8 -62.34 4.67 -6.64
N GLY A 9 -61.99 3.57 -5.98
CA GLY A 9 -60.96 3.54 -4.96
C GLY A 9 -59.63 3.97 -5.57
N ALA A 10 -59.36 5.27 -5.54
CA ALA A 10 -58.07 5.86 -5.82
C ALA A 10 -57.03 5.15 -4.96
N ARG A 11 -56.24 4.27 -5.59
CA ARG A 11 -54.98 3.79 -5.02
C ARG A 11 -54.11 5.02 -4.83
N VAL A 12 -54.04 5.48 -3.58
CA VAL A 12 -52.97 6.36 -3.13
C VAL A 12 -51.71 5.50 -3.18
N GLU A 13 -50.99 5.62 -4.30
CA GLU A 13 -49.60 5.19 -4.40
C GLU A 13 -48.84 5.83 -3.23
N PRO A 14 -48.14 5.07 -2.38
CA PRO A 14 -47.27 5.66 -1.38
C PRO A 14 -46.12 6.34 -2.12
N GLU A 15 -46.24 7.65 -2.29
CA GLU A 15 -45.15 8.56 -2.65
C GLU A 15 -43.91 8.18 -1.83
N PRO A 16 -42.81 7.72 -2.45
CA PRO A 16 -41.59 7.42 -1.72
C PRO A 16 -41.06 8.75 -1.18
N SER A 17 -41.29 8.96 0.12
CA SER A 17 -40.83 10.10 0.90
C SER A 17 -39.38 10.42 0.55
N SER A 18 -39.18 11.56 -0.11
CA SER A 18 -37.92 12.09 -0.62
C SER A 18 -37.01 12.63 0.49
N ILE A 19 -36.79 11.82 1.53
CA ILE A 19 -35.81 12.04 2.60
C ILE A 19 -34.77 10.91 2.55
N THR A 20 -34.17 10.68 1.38
CA THR A 20 -32.95 9.86 1.29
C THR A 20 -31.75 10.78 1.17
N THR A 21 -31.47 11.53 2.23
CA THR A 21 -30.07 11.93 2.45
C THR A 21 -29.31 10.63 2.64
N GLU A 22 -28.49 10.25 1.66
CA GLU A 22 -27.68 9.04 1.66
C GLU A 22 -26.94 8.93 3.01
N ILE A 23 -27.43 8.08 3.91
CA ILE A 23 -26.91 7.97 5.27
C ILE A 23 -25.48 7.44 5.17
N LYS A 24 -24.52 8.20 5.69
CA LYS A 24 -23.12 7.79 5.70
C LYS A 24 -22.84 6.96 6.94
N THR A 25 -21.82 6.12 6.86
CA THR A 25 -21.41 5.33 8.03
C THR A 25 -20.89 6.22 9.16
N SER A 26 -20.27 7.35 8.83
CA SER A 26 -19.80 8.34 9.78
C SER A 26 -20.93 9.04 10.55
N ASP A 27 -22.15 9.03 10.00
CA ASP A 27 -23.31 9.68 10.63
C ASP A 27 -23.89 8.79 11.74
N VAL A 28 -23.74 7.46 11.60
CA VAL A 28 -24.27 6.46 12.53
C VAL A 28 -23.20 5.96 13.50
N TYR A 29 -21.96 5.83 13.03
CA TYR A 29 -20.85 5.24 13.77
C TYR A 29 -19.64 6.15 13.84
N LYS A 30 -18.82 5.94 14.88
CA LYS A 30 -17.50 6.57 14.97
C LYS A 30 -16.53 5.88 14.02
N VAL A 31 -16.07 6.61 13.02
CA VAL A 31 -15.22 6.12 11.93
C VAL A 31 -13.83 6.77 11.98
N ASP A 32 -12.80 6.04 11.54
CA ASP A 32 -11.45 6.60 11.40
C ASP A 32 -11.35 7.60 10.23
N LYS A 33 -10.54 8.65 10.39
CA LYS A 33 -10.31 9.70 9.38
C LYS A 33 -9.74 9.14 8.08
N ASN A 34 -9.01 8.03 8.16
CA ASN A 34 -8.37 7.39 7.02
C ASN A 34 -9.24 6.33 6.33
N LEU A 35 -10.53 6.21 6.69
CA LEU A 35 -11.43 5.24 6.04
C LEU A 35 -11.63 5.61 4.56
N PRO A 36 -11.45 4.66 3.61
CA PRO A 36 -11.78 4.89 2.22
C PRO A 36 -13.23 5.37 2.04
N ALA A 37 -13.42 6.39 1.18
CA ALA A 37 -14.72 6.98 0.91
C ALA A 37 -15.78 5.95 0.47
N ARG A 38 -15.34 4.85 -0.16
CA ARG A 38 -16.21 3.73 -0.56
C ARG A 38 -16.92 3.09 0.64
N PHE A 39 -16.20 2.89 1.75
CA PHE A 39 -16.80 2.33 2.95
C PHE A 39 -17.64 3.35 3.71
N ASN A 40 -17.35 4.65 3.58
CA ASN A 40 -18.18 5.66 4.21
C ASN A 40 -19.56 5.84 3.55
N ASN A 41 -19.66 5.57 2.25
CA ASN A 41 -20.88 5.77 1.46
C ASN A 41 -21.33 4.42 0.88
N PRO A 42 -22.20 3.65 1.56
CA PRO A 42 -22.59 2.31 1.10
C PRO A 42 -23.30 2.30 -0.26
N GLU A 43 -23.95 3.40 -0.65
CA GLU A 43 -24.62 3.55 -1.94
C GLU A 43 -23.66 3.47 -3.15
N CYS A 44 -22.35 3.67 -2.95
CA CYS A 44 -21.38 3.52 -4.04
C CYS A 44 -21.20 2.05 -4.49
N PHE A 45 -21.65 1.07 -3.69
CA PHE A 45 -21.62 -0.34 -4.04
C PHE A 45 -22.75 -0.68 -5.01
N ARG A 46 -22.40 -1.03 -6.24
CA ARG A 46 -23.32 -1.37 -7.32
C ARG A 46 -23.32 -2.88 -7.59
N GLY A 47 -24.36 -3.37 -8.27
CA GLY A 47 -24.48 -4.77 -8.67
C GLY A 47 -25.17 -5.67 -7.64
N TYR A 48 -25.59 -5.10 -6.52
CA TYR A 48 -26.46 -5.76 -5.55
C TYR A 48 -27.90 -5.40 -5.87
N SER A 49 -28.64 -6.35 -6.44
CA SER A 49 -30.08 -6.25 -6.59
C SER A 49 -30.63 -7.64 -6.87
N GLN A 50 -31.86 -7.87 -6.43
CA GLN A 50 -32.59 -9.02 -6.89
C GLN A 50 -32.91 -8.83 -8.37
N LYS A 51 -32.28 -9.64 -9.23
CA LYS A 51 -32.65 -9.69 -10.64
C LYS A 51 -34.13 -10.08 -10.72
N MET A 52 -34.92 -9.33 -11.48
CA MET A 52 -36.30 -9.72 -11.77
C MET A 52 -36.28 -11.01 -12.61
N ILE A 53 -36.62 -12.10 -11.94
CA ILE A 53 -36.77 -13.44 -12.48
C ILE A 53 -38.13 -13.95 -12.05
N ASN A 54 -38.70 -14.85 -12.84
CA ASN A 54 -39.96 -15.47 -12.48
C ASN A 54 -39.82 -16.15 -11.10
N PRO A 55 -40.71 -15.86 -10.12
CA PRO A 55 -40.68 -16.47 -8.80
C PRO A 55 -40.65 -18.01 -8.80
N LEU A 56 -41.21 -18.65 -9.84
CA LEU A 56 -41.20 -20.11 -10.00
C LEU A 56 -39.82 -20.68 -10.35
N TYR A 57 -38.94 -19.87 -10.95
CA TYR A 57 -37.61 -20.27 -11.42
C TYR A 57 -36.50 -19.59 -10.60
N GLN A 58 -36.68 -19.51 -9.28
CA GLN A 58 -35.65 -19.03 -8.37
C GLN A 58 -34.75 -20.16 -7.89
N THR A 59 -33.44 -19.92 -7.87
CA THR A 59 -32.45 -20.84 -7.30
C THR A 59 -31.91 -20.25 -6.00
N THR A 60 -31.47 -21.11 -5.09
CA THR A 60 -30.88 -20.69 -3.80
C THR A 60 -29.66 -19.80 -3.98
N ASN A 61 -28.86 -20.05 -5.02
CA ASN A 61 -27.67 -19.26 -5.36
C ASN A 61 -27.99 -17.80 -5.70
N GLN A 62 -29.19 -17.49 -6.19
CA GLN A 62 -29.60 -16.10 -6.48
C GLN A 62 -29.82 -15.26 -5.23
N THR A 63 -29.94 -15.89 -4.05
CA THR A 63 -29.99 -15.19 -2.77
C THR A 63 -28.66 -14.48 -2.48
N TYR A 64 -27.54 -15.10 -2.88
CA TYR A 64 -26.21 -14.52 -2.71
C TYR A 64 -26.05 -13.27 -3.59
N GLY A 65 -25.59 -12.17 -3.00
CA GLY A 65 -25.41 -10.89 -3.70
C GLY A 65 -26.70 -10.15 -4.06
N SER A 66 -27.89 -10.67 -3.71
CA SER A 66 -29.16 -9.99 -3.99
C SER A 66 -29.38 -8.72 -3.13
N LYS A 67 -28.85 -8.70 -1.91
CA LYS A 67 -29.03 -7.61 -0.94
C LYS A 67 -27.88 -6.61 -1.02
N LYS A 68 -28.21 -5.32 -1.06
CA LYS A 68 -27.21 -4.25 -1.03
C LYS A 68 -26.61 -4.09 0.36
N PRO A 69 -25.31 -3.74 0.46
CA PRO A 69 -24.70 -3.51 1.74
C PRO A 69 -25.21 -2.20 2.37
N THR A 70 -25.31 -2.21 3.69
CA THR A 70 -25.85 -1.11 4.50
C THR A 70 -24.79 -0.48 5.40
N VAL A 71 -25.10 0.66 6.04
CA VAL A 71 -24.18 1.33 6.97
C VAL A 71 -23.75 0.45 8.14
N HIS A 72 -24.56 -0.54 8.52
CA HIS A 72 -24.30 -1.46 9.63
C HIS A 72 -23.35 -2.60 9.26
N GLU A 73 -23.18 -2.88 7.97
CA GLU A 73 -22.26 -3.90 7.46
C GLU A 73 -20.89 -3.30 7.08
N MET A 74 -20.81 -1.98 6.93
CA MET A 74 -19.58 -1.29 6.58
C MET A 74 -18.58 -1.26 7.73
N PRO A 75 -17.26 -1.44 7.45
CA PRO A 75 -16.23 -1.38 8.47
C PRO A 75 -16.00 0.07 8.95
N THR A 76 -15.77 0.23 10.25
CA THR A 76 -15.41 1.54 10.85
C THR A 76 -13.94 1.90 10.67
N THR A 77 -13.08 0.90 10.41
CA THR A 77 -11.65 1.06 10.17
C THR A 77 -11.19 0.12 9.06
N PHE A 78 -10.30 0.59 8.18
CA PHE A 78 -9.72 -0.23 7.11
C PHE A 78 -8.20 -0.09 7.08
N ILE A 79 -7.50 -1.16 7.44
CA ILE A 79 -6.03 -1.22 7.46
C ILE A 79 -5.56 -2.00 6.22
N GLY A 80 -5.56 -1.31 5.07
CA GLY A 80 -5.05 -1.87 3.83
C GLY A 80 -3.52 -1.80 3.72
N SER A 81 -2.89 -2.87 3.23
CA SER A 81 -1.45 -2.87 2.92
C SER A 81 -1.16 -1.99 1.70
N ARG A 82 -0.32 -0.96 1.86
CA ARG A 82 0.16 -0.12 0.74
C ARG A 82 1.41 -0.73 0.12
N ARG A 83 1.32 -1.23 -1.11
CA ARG A 83 2.45 -1.88 -1.81
C ARG A 83 3.17 -1.00 -2.83
N LYS A 84 2.89 0.31 -2.87
CA LYS A 84 3.45 1.23 -3.89
C LYS A 84 4.98 1.21 -3.96
N PHE A 85 5.67 1.16 -2.82
CA PHE A 85 7.14 1.09 -2.76
C PHE A 85 7.67 -0.23 -3.34
N SER A 86 7.17 -1.35 -2.82
CA SER A 86 7.62 -2.68 -3.25
C SER A 86 7.24 -3.01 -4.69
N GLU A 87 6.10 -2.52 -5.18
CA GLU A 87 5.65 -2.72 -6.57
C GLU A 87 6.62 -2.06 -7.56
N HIS A 88 7.16 -0.89 -7.22
CA HIS A 88 8.17 -0.23 -8.05
C HIS A 88 9.44 -1.08 -8.17
N LEU A 89 9.93 -1.62 -7.05
CA LEU A 89 11.09 -2.51 -7.03
C LEU A 89 10.83 -3.87 -7.69
N LEU A 90 9.60 -4.37 -7.64
CA LEU A 90 9.23 -5.63 -8.27
C LEU A 90 9.33 -5.53 -9.80
N LYS A 91 9.02 -4.35 -10.36
CA LYS A 91 9.13 -4.08 -11.81
C LYS A 91 10.59 -4.03 -12.30
N SER A 92 11.55 -3.67 -11.44
CA SER A 92 12.96 -3.59 -11.82
C SER A 92 13.69 -4.94 -11.89
N GLY A 93 13.05 -6.03 -11.47
CA GLY A 93 13.63 -7.37 -11.51
C GLY A 93 14.68 -7.63 -10.42
N MET A 94 15.44 -8.71 -10.59
CA MET A 94 16.44 -9.14 -9.60
C MET A 94 17.68 -8.23 -9.64
N TYR A 95 18.15 -7.84 -8.46
CA TYR A 95 19.41 -7.09 -8.32
C TYR A 95 20.59 -7.88 -8.90
N LYS A 96 21.48 -7.16 -9.60
CA LYS A 96 22.77 -7.66 -10.09
C LYS A 96 23.85 -6.65 -9.73
N ASP A 97 24.96 -7.14 -9.19
CA ASP A 97 26.14 -6.30 -8.99
C ASP A 97 26.97 -6.29 -10.27
N ASN A 98 27.16 -5.09 -10.84
CA ASN A 98 27.99 -4.85 -12.03
C ASN A 98 29.13 -3.86 -11.72
N GLY A 99 29.43 -3.60 -10.44
CA GLY A 99 30.49 -2.69 -10.02
C GLY A 99 31.88 -3.32 -10.10
N PHE A 100 32.90 -2.51 -10.34
CA PHE A 100 34.31 -2.92 -10.19
C PHE A 100 34.81 -2.62 -8.78
N ASN A 101 35.62 -3.53 -8.22
CA ASN A 101 36.31 -3.31 -6.97
C ASN A 101 37.41 -2.26 -7.15
N THR A 102 37.13 -1.02 -6.74
CA THR A 102 38.04 0.13 -6.86
C THR A 102 38.56 0.62 -5.50
N ALA A 103 38.24 -0.10 -4.42
CA ALA A 103 38.72 0.25 -3.10
C ALA A 103 40.26 0.18 -3.05
N LEU A 104 40.91 1.31 -2.75
CA LEU A 104 42.33 1.32 -2.42
C LEU A 104 42.53 0.67 -1.05
N ASN A 105 43.61 -0.09 -0.90
CA ASN A 105 43.98 -0.71 0.36
C ASN A 105 44.18 0.38 1.43
N LYS A 106 43.36 0.33 2.49
CA LYS A 106 43.47 1.18 3.67
C LYS A 106 44.09 0.35 4.79
N ASN A 107 45.41 0.21 4.79
CA ASN A 107 46.10 -0.35 5.95
C ASN A 107 45.88 0.61 7.11
N ARG A 108 45.30 0.11 8.21
CA ARG A 108 45.03 0.90 9.40
C ARG A 108 46.34 1.02 10.18
N LEU A 109 47.18 1.97 9.76
CA LEU A 109 48.40 2.31 10.49
C LEU A 109 47.97 2.73 11.90
N THR A 110 48.14 1.84 12.86
CA THR A 110 47.68 2.03 14.25
C THR A 110 48.93 2.08 15.12
N GLY A 111 49.72 3.14 14.92
CA GLY A 111 50.89 3.40 15.74
C GLY A 111 51.61 4.68 15.31
N PRO A 112 52.16 5.46 16.24
CA PRO A 112 53.16 6.46 15.89
C PRO A 112 54.40 5.69 15.39
N ASN A 113 54.77 5.89 14.12
CA ASN A 113 55.95 5.35 13.40
C ASN A 113 55.70 4.34 12.28
N GLU A 114 54.53 4.33 11.64
CA GLU A 114 54.32 3.52 10.44
C GLU A 114 54.58 4.32 9.14
N THR A 115 55.83 4.68 8.89
CA THR A 115 56.32 4.84 7.51
C THR A 115 56.98 3.52 7.14
N THR A 116 56.42 2.80 6.17
CA THR A 116 57.17 1.74 5.48
C THR A 116 58.31 2.44 4.75
N ALA A 117 59.41 2.68 5.45
CA ALA A 117 60.64 3.17 4.86
C ALA A 117 61.04 2.14 3.81
N PHE A 118 60.76 2.42 2.54
CA PHE A 118 61.42 1.74 1.45
C PHE A 118 62.90 1.94 1.73
N HIS A 119 63.60 0.87 2.11
CA HIS A 119 65.02 0.91 2.43
C HIS A 119 65.73 1.78 1.39
N ASP A 120 66.20 2.95 1.81
CA ASP A 120 66.93 3.87 0.95
C ASP A 120 68.23 3.15 0.56
N ARG A 121 68.25 2.58 -0.64
CA ARG A 121 69.40 1.87 -1.22
C ARG A 121 70.66 2.74 -1.33
N ILE A 122 70.56 4.03 -1.03
CA ILE A 122 71.60 5.03 -1.23
C ILE A 122 72.52 5.14 0.01
N ASN A 123 72.11 4.67 1.19
CA ASN A 123 72.86 4.87 2.45
C ASN A 123 73.78 3.71 2.91
N PHE A 124 74.18 2.81 2.01
CA PHE A 124 75.05 1.67 2.37
C PHE A 124 76.56 1.99 2.44
N HIS A 125 76.99 3.25 2.28
CA HIS A 125 78.41 3.57 2.07
C HIS A 125 79.14 4.33 3.20
N TYR A 126 78.49 4.65 4.32
CA TYR A 126 79.16 5.37 5.42
C TYR A 126 79.94 4.48 6.40
N LEU A 127 79.91 3.16 6.22
CA LEU A 127 80.48 2.19 7.17
C LEU A 127 81.83 1.59 6.74
N TYR A 128 82.41 2.01 5.61
CA TYR A 128 83.68 1.47 5.09
C TYR A 128 84.83 2.48 5.04
N HIS A 129 84.81 3.54 5.85
CA HIS A 129 86.05 4.27 6.15
C HIS A 129 86.76 3.60 7.33
N THR A 130 87.66 2.68 7.00
CA THR A 130 88.73 2.25 7.91
C THR A 130 90.05 2.75 7.33
N ASP A 131 90.40 4.00 7.66
CA ASP A 131 91.77 4.46 7.58
C ASP A 131 92.61 3.63 8.57
N GLY A 132 93.58 2.87 8.05
CA GLY A 132 94.58 2.15 8.83
C GLY A 132 95.96 2.34 8.20
N LYS A 133 96.81 3.13 8.87
CA LYS A 133 98.16 3.56 8.46
C LYS A 133 99.22 2.43 8.53
N SER A 134 100.22 2.57 7.66
CA SER A 134 101.67 2.19 7.73
C SER A 134 102.12 0.93 8.48
N GLN A 135 102.87 0.06 7.78
CA GLN A 135 104.29 -0.24 8.04
C GLN A 135 104.98 -0.65 6.73
#